data_AF-A0A0Q5HS18-F1
#
_entry.id   AF-A0A0Q5HS18-F1
#
_cell.length_a   1.000
_cell.length_b   1.000
_cell.length_c   1.000
_cell.angle_alpha   90.00
_cell.angle_beta   90.00
_cell.angle_gamma   90.00
#
_symmetry.space_group_name_H-M   'P 1'
#
loop_
_entity.id
_entity.type
_entity.pdbx_description
1 polymer ?
#
loop_
_entity_poly.entity_id
_entity_poly.type
_entity_poly.pdbx_seq_one_letter_code
_entity_poly.pdbx_strand_id
1 'polypeptide(L)'
;MTGSTLFDVRFYTAGGKWPGNPFRLRGPGTLEVQADFVIVRGSSQRSFRMPRREEHTLRRVDIVNAYASGQDVRFDVIGVKETVTVGFSALDRETAARIVALLPTRQTEAFTREHEENEVFHDRIDYWSPSTPVIWGLLAANIGIFALMWLAIKHFQSQLVGPLRLLFALQPQAEAMLHAQQLVEWGSNVGRLTRGGQWWRLVSSMFLHGSLLHLVFNMLALWQVGRLTERIFGSTRFVALYFIAGICGSVASVLWNPHVNSVGASGAIFGIIGGLLAFLGRANSGVPPTVVSELRASLIPFLLFSLWMGFVYPHTDNAAHIGGLVGGWLAGHLLARSIHLPEQHK
;
A
#
# COMPACT_ATOMS: atom_id res chain seq x y z
N MET A 1 -33.92 31.07 21.04
CA MET A 1 -32.50 30.95 21.41
C MET A 1 -31.90 29.84 20.55
N THR A 2 -31.26 30.17 19.43
CA THR A 2 -30.55 29.17 18.63
C THR A 2 -29.28 28.79 19.38
N GLY A 3 -29.29 27.63 20.05
CA GLY A 3 -28.16 27.17 20.85
C GLY A 3 -26.93 26.93 19.98
N SER A 4 -25.78 27.44 20.40
CA SER A 4 -24.50 26.99 19.86
C SER A 4 -24.11 25.68 20.53
N THR A 5 -23.54 24.75 19.75
CA THR A 5 -23.01 23.49 20.28
C THR A 5 -21.50 23.48 20.11
N LEU A 6 -20.76 23.36 21.21
CA LEU A 6 -19.30 23.33 21.24
C LEU A 6 -18.81 21.88 21.37
N PHE A 7 -17.79 21.55 20.59
CA PHE A 7 -17.12 20.25 20.62
C PHE A 7 -15.62 20.44 20.79
N ASP A 8 -15.01 19.62 21.64
CA ASP A 8 -13.56 19.44 21.67
C ASP A 8 -13.14 18.51 20.53
N VAL A 9 -12.15 18.95 19.77
CA VAL A 9 -11.66 18.23 18.59
C VAL A 9 -10.13 18.27 18.54
N ARG A 10 -9.54 17.42 17.70
CA ARG A 10 -8.09 17.39 17.46
C ARG A 10 -7.80 17.57 15.98
N PHE A 11 -7.09 18.65 15.64
CA PHE A 11 -6.65 18.90 14.27
C PHE A 11 -5.35 18.16 13.97
N TYR A 12 -5.26 17.61 12.77
CA TYR A 12 -4.06 16.97 12.24
C TYR A 12 -3.60 17.65 10.95
N THR A 13 -2.30 17.57 10.69
CA THR A 13 -1.73 17.89 9.39
C THR A 13 -2.16 16.86 8.35
N ALA A 14 -2.40 17.31 7.13
CA ALA A 14 -2.62 16.41 6.00
C ALA A 14 -1.52 15.33 5.98
N GLY A 15 -1.93 14.06 6.06
CA GLY A 15 -1.01 12.93 6.16
C GLY A 15 -1.78 11.62 6.30
N GLY A 16 -1.72 10.77 5.27
CA GLY A 16 -2.47 9.50 5.21
C GLY A 16 -3.81 9.64 4.47
N LYS A 17 -4.83 8.88 4.92
CA LYS A 17 -6.15 8.75 4.27
C LYS A 17 -7.04 10.01 4.33
N TRP A 18 -6.68 11.02 5.12
CA TRP A 18 -7.56 12.16 5.42
C TRP A 18 -6.94 13.50 5.03
N PRO A 19 -7.70 14.37 4.34
CA PRO A 19 -7.27 15.73 4.07
C PRO A 19 -7.11 16.50 5.38
N GLY A 20 -6.02 17.25 5.50
CA GLY A 20 -5.82 18.18 6.61
C GLY A 20 -6.70 19.42 6.46
N ASN A 21 -6.68 20.30 7.45
CA ASN A 21 -7.40 21.58 7.38
C ASN A 21 -6.55 22.67 6.65
N PRO A 22 -7.17 23.58 5.89
CA PRO A 22 -6.46 24.64 5.15
C PRO A 22 -5.77 25.65 6.07
N PHE A 23 -6.20 25.71 7.34
CA PHE A 23 -5.75 26.66 8.34
C PHE A 23 -4.46 26.23 9.05
N ARG A 24 -3.93 25.03 8.75
CA ARG A 24 -2.75 24.43 9.39
C ARG A 24 -2.86 24.34 10.91
N LEU A 25 -4.08 24.20 11.43
CA LEU A 25 -4.33 23.92 12.84
C LEU A 25 -3.80 22.53 13.19
N ARG A 26 -3.24 22.38 14.39
CA ARG A 26 -2.66 21.15 14.91
C ARG A 26 -3.01 20.98 16.39
N GLY A 27 -3.17 19.72 16.80
CA GLY A 27 -3.38 19.37 18.20
C GLY A 27 -4.80 19.71 18.68
N PRO A 28 -4.98 19.88 19.99
CA PRO A 28 -6.28 20.18 20.58
C PRO A 28 -6.85 21.51 20.08
N GLY A 29 -8.15 21.53 19.83
CA GLY A 29 -8.91 22.71 19.44
C GLY A 29 -10.39 22.50 19.67
N THR A 30 -11.21 23.43 19.19
CA THR A 30 -12.67 23.36 19.34
C THR A 30 -13.39 23.64 18.03
N LEU A 31 -14.56 23.03 17.90
CA LEU A 31 -15.52 23.26 16.83
C LEU A 31 -16.82 23.74 17.45
N GLU A 32 -17.27 24.92 17.08
CA GLU A 32 -18.55 25.47 17.52
C GLU A 32 -19.52 25.54 16.34
N VAL A 33 -20.64 24.85 16.44
CA VAL A 33 -21.71 24.88 15.43
C VAL A 33 -22.80 25.82 15.89
N GLN A 34 -23.01 26.90 15.14
CA GLN A 34 -24.03 27.93 15.37
C GLN A 34 -25.13 27.86 14.31
N ALA A 35 -26.10 28.79 14.35
CA ALA A 35 -27.20 28.84 13.38
C ALA A 35 -26.73 29.07 11.94
N ASP A 36 -25.83 30.04 11.73
CA ASP A 36 -25.37 30.45 10.40
C ASP A 36 -23.88 30.18 10.15
N PHE A 37 -23.14 29.86 11.21
CA PHE A 37 -21.69 29.72 11.18
C PHE A 37 -21.21 28.43 11.83
N VAL A 38 -20.06 27.96 11.38
CA VAL A 38 -19.22 26.97 12.06
C VAL A 38 -17.89 27.65 12.37
N ILE A 39 -17.53 27.71 13.65
CA ILE A 39 -16.31 28.35 14.10
C ILE A 39 -15.30 27.27 14.50
N VAL A 40 -14.11 27.35 13.91
CA VAL A 40 -13.02 26.40 14.10
C VAL A 40 -11.89 27.12 14.84
N ARG A 41 -11.49 26.60 16.01
CA ARG A 41 -10.43 27.21 16.85
C ARG A 41 -9.33 26.21 17.12
N GLY A 42 -8.08 26.64 17.01
CA GLY A 42 -6.96 25.77 17.30
C GLY A 42 -5.63 26.50 17.30
N SER A 43 -4.55 25.74 17.43
CA SER A 43 -3.20 26.29 17.31
C SER A 43 -2.64 26.03 15.92
N SER A 44 -2.30 27.08 15.19
CA SER A 44 -1.57 26.97 13.92
C SER A 44 -0.07 26.96 14.19
N GLN A 45 0.69 26.14 13.45
CA GLN A 45 2.14 26.14 13.47
C GLN A 45 2.68 26.25 12.05
N ARG A 46 3.34 27.38 11.75
CA ARG A 46 4.08 27.58 10.49
C ARG A 46 5.56 27.28 10.73
N SER A 47 6.25 26.72 9.74
CA SER A 47 7.67 26.39 9.85
C SER A 47 8.47 27.56 10.42
N PHE A 48 9.25 27.29 11.46
CA PHE A 48 10.12 28.24 12.16
C PHE A 48 9.41 29.40 12.90
N ARG A 49 8.09 29.32 13.14
CA ARG A 49 7.36 30.31 13.95
C ARG A 49 6.72 29.69 15.18
N MET A 50 6.61 30.47 16.24
CA MET A 50 5.88 30.10 17.45
C MET A 50 4.41 29.78 17.12
N PRO A 51 3.80 28.77 17.77
CA PRO A 51 2.39 28.46 17.58
C PRO A 51 1.51 29.65 17.93
N ARG A 52 0.48 29.91 17.13
CA ARG A 52 -0.52 30.96 17.38
C ARG A 52 -1.89 30.32 17.52
N ARG A 53 -2.70 30.83 18.46
CA ARG A 53 -4.13 30.51 18.50
C ARG A 53 -4.83 31.30 17.41
N GLU A 54 -5.62 30.60 16.60
CA GLU A 54 -6.39 31.16 15.51
C GLU A 54 -7.85 30.71 15.61
N GLU A 55 -8.74 31.55 15.11
CA GLU A 55 -10.16 31.31 14.99
C GLU A 55 -10.57 31.56 13.54
N HIS A 56 -11.31 30.61 12.96
CA HIS A 56 -11.78 30.67 11.58
C HIS A 56 -13.29 30.47 11.55
N THR A 57 -14.01 31.44 11.00
CA THR A 57 -15.48 31.44 10.92
C THR A 57 -15.91 31.07 9.51
N LEU A 58 -16.68 29.99 9.40
CA LEU A 58 -17.14 29.41 8.14
C LEU A 58 -18.65 29.58 8.03
N ARG A 59 -19.14 30.07 6.90
CA ARG A 59 -20.60 30.18 6.67
C ARG A 59 -21.16 28.78 6.45
N ARG A 60 -22.25 28.44 7.16
CA ARG A 60 -22.91 27.13 7.02
C ARG A 60 -23.42 26.88 5.61
N VAL A 61 -23.87 27.91 4.91
CA VAL A 61 -24.36 27.79 3.52
C VAL A 61 -23.27 27.35 2.53
N ASP A 62 -22.01 27.60 2.86
CA ASP A 62 -20.86 27.24 2.02
C ASP A 62 -20.34 25.82 2.35
N ILE A 63 -20.82 25.19 3.43
CA ILE A 63 -20.39 23.86 3.87
C ILE A 63 -21.18 22.77 3.14
N VAL A 64 -20.47 21.81 2.58
CA VAL A 64 -21.02 20.62 1.89
C VAL A 64 -20.22 19.36 2.26
N ASN A 65 -20.72 18.19 1.87
CA ASN A 65 -19.97 16.91 1.95
C ASN A 65 -19.50 16.54 3.36
N ALA A 66 -20.28 16.90 4.38
CA ALA A 66 -19.97 16.53 5.76
C ALA A 66 -20.08 15.00 5.95
N TYR A 67 -19.02 14.38 6.44
CA TYR A 67 -18.90 12.93 6.58
C TYR A 67 -18.00 12.56 7.77
N ALA A 68 -18.32 11.45 8.43
CA ALA A 68 -17.53 10.88 9.50
C ALA A 68 -17.17 9.42 9.21
N SER A 69 -15.95 9.03 9.57
CA SER A 69 -15.48 7.65 9.51
C SER A 69 -14.76 7.31 10.81
N GLY A 70 -15.43 6.55 11.68
CA GLY A 70 -14.94 6.33 13.03
C GLY A 70 -15.00 7.64 13.83
N GLN A 71 -13.85 8.10 14.33
CA GLN A 71 -13.75 9.36 15.08
C GLN A 71 -13.40 10.56 14.20
N ASP A 72 -12.97 10.34 12.97
CA ASP A 72 -12.54 11.41 12.06
C ASP A 72 -13.76 12.01 11.33
N VAL A 73 -13.80 13.33 11.26
CA VAL A 73 -14.83 14.12 10.60
C VAL A 73 -14.19 15.00 9.55
N ARG A 74 -14.85 15.12 8.39
CA ARG A 74 -14.51 16.11 7.36
C ARG A 74 -15.74 16.79 6.81
N PHE A 75 -15.55 17.99 6.27
CA PHE A 75 -16.50 18.66 5.39
C PHE A 75 -15.76 19.57 4.42
N ASP A 76 -16.39 19.90 3.31
CA ASP A 76 -15.87 20.83 2.32
C ASP A 76 -16.51 22.20 2.49
N VAL A 77 -15.75 23.25 2.23
CA VAL A 77 -16.21 24.64 2.21
C VAL A 77 -16.02 25.17 0.80
N ILE A 78 -17.12 25.49 0.13
CA ILE A 78 -17.11 26.06 -1.22
C ILE A 78 -16.67 27.52 -1.12
N GLY A 79 -15.45 27.80 -1.57
CA GLY A 79 -14.94 29.16 -1.72
C GLY A 79 -15.16 29.70 -3.14
N VAL A 80 -14.95 31.00 -3.30
CA VAL A 80 -15.05 31.70 -4.61
C VAL A 80 -13.98 31.22 -5.59
N LYS A 81 -12.77 30.91 -5.09
CA LYS A 81 -11.63 30.50 -5.92
C LYS A 81 -11.43 28.98 -5.93
N GLU A 82 -11.61 28.34 -4.79
CA GLU A 82 -11.37 26.92 -4.61
C GLU A 82 -12.25 26.37 -3.48
N THR A 83 -12.53 25.07 -3.55
CA THR A 83 -13.16 24.33 -2.45
C THR A 83 -12.05 23.86 -1.52
N VAL A 84 -12.23 24.05 -0.21
CA VAL A 84 -11.27 23.61 0.80
C VAL A 84 -11.88 22.59 1.73
N THR A 85 -11.14 21.53 2.07
CA THR A 85 -11.62 20.50 2.99
C THR A 85 -11.11 20.75 4.40
N VAL A 86 -11.99 20.70 5.39
CA VAL A 86 -11.67 20.82 6.81
C VAL A 86 -11.79 19.45 7.46
N GLY A 87 -10.68 18.90 7.96
CA GLY A 87 -10.63 17.61 8.66
C GLY A 87 -10.12 17.71 10.09
N PHE A 88 -10.69 16.91 10.99
CA PHE A 88 -10.33 16.81 12.41
C PHE A 88 -10.85 15.51 13.03
N SER A 89 -10.29 15.10 14.16
CA SER A 89 -10.78 13.97 14.95
C SER A 89 -11.64 14.45 16.11
N ALA A 90 -12.83 13.87 16.29
CA ALA A 90 -13.64 14.02 17.49
C ALA A 90 -13.10 13.15 18.63
N LEU A 91 -13.64 13.33 19.85
CA LEU A 91 -13.29 12.52 21.02
C LEU A 91 -13.59 11.03 20.81
N ASP A 92 -14.75 10.75 20.23
CA ASP A 92 -15.25 9.40 19.97
C ASP A 92 -16.18 9.36 18.74
N ARG A 93 -16.60 8.15 18.35
CA ARG A 93 -17.45 7.92 17.18
C ARG A 93 -18.84 8.54 17.32
N GLU A 94 -19.36 8.59 18.54
CA GLU A 94 -20.68 9.16 18.82
C GLU A 94 -20.64 10.68 18.66
N THR A 95 -19.59 11.31 19.17
CA THR A 95 -19.32 12.73 19.02
C THR A 95 -19.10 13.09 17.56
N ALA A 96 -18.35 12.29 16.80
CA ALA A 96 -18.18 12.48 15.35
C ALA A 96 -19.54 12.45 14.61
N ALA A 97 -20.38 11.47 14.92
CA ALA A 97 -21.73 11.36 14.33
C ALA A 97 -22.61 12.55 14.70
N ARG A 98 -22.57 13.01 15.95
CA ARG A 98 -23.30 14.21 16.41
C ARG A 98 -22.84 15.48 15.70
N ILE A 99 -21.53 15.64 15.48
CA ILE A 99 -21.00 16.78 14.72
C ILE A 99 -21.55 16.77 13.29
N VAL A 100 -21.46 15.63 12.59
CA VAL A 100 -21.97 15.51 11.21
C VAL A 100 -23.48 15.78 11.15
N ALA A 101 -24.25 15.30 12.12
CA ALA A 101 -25.69 15.54 12.19
C ALA A 101 -26.07 17.02 12.38
N LEU A 102 -25.18 17.85 12.90
CA LEU A 102 -25.39 19.30 13.04
C LEU A 102 -24.89 20.12 11.84
N LEU A 103 -24.04 19.53 11.01
CA LEU A 103 -23.56 20.17 9.78
C LEU A 103 -24.62 20.08 8.67
N PRO A 104 -24.55 20.97 7.65
CA PRO A 104 -25.46 20.89 6.51
C PRO A 104 -25.39 19.53 5.82
N THR A 105 -26.55 19.00 5.44
CA THR A 105 -26.68 17.71 4.75
C THR A 105 -26.45 17.80 3.24
N ARG A 106 -26.21 19.02 2.72
CA ARG A 106 -25.97 19.24 1.29
C ARG A 106 -24.70 18.51 0.84
N GLN A 107 -24.85 17.66 -0.16
CA GLN A 107 -23.74 17.00 -0.83
C GLN A 107 -23.66 17.47 -2.29
N THR A 108 -22.46 17.50 -2.85
CA THR A 108 -22.27 17.72 -4.29
C THR A 108 -22.51 16.42 -5.04
N GLU A 109 -23.04 16.48 -6.26
CA GLU A 109 -23.27 15.28 -7.09
C GLU A 109 -21.99 14.45 -7.30
N ALA A 110 -20.84 15.12 -7.44
CA ALA A 110 -19.55 14.47 -7.57
C ALA A 110 -19.18 13.65 -6.32
N PHE A 111 -19.39 14.22 -5.12
CA PHE A 111 -19.12 13.54 -3.86
C PHE A 111 -20.04 12.36 -3.63
N THR A 112 -21.35 12.53 -3.86
CA THR A 112 -22.33 11.44 -3.71
C THR A 112 -21.99 10.28 -4.65
N ARG A 113 -21.70 10.57 -5.92
CA ARG A 113 -21.29 9.55 -6.89
C ARG A 113 -20.00 8.82 -6.48
N GLU A 114 -18.96 9.54 -6.07
CA GLU A 114 -17.70 8.93 -5.62
C GLU A 114 -17.90 8.03 -4.38
N HIS A 115 -18.73 8.48 -3.44
CA HIS A 115 -19.05 7.72 -2.24
C HIS A 115 -19.83 6.44 -2.57
N GLU A 116 -20.90 6.55 -3.37
CA GLU A 116 -21.68 5.41 -3.85
C GLU A 116 -20.83 4.42 -4.64
N GLU A 117 -19.96 4.90 -5.53
CA GLU A 117 -19.03 4.05 -6.28
C GLU A 117 -18.07 3.30 -5.35
N ASN A 118 -17.51 3.96 -4.33
CA ASN A 118 -16.64 3.31 -3.35
C ASN A 118 -17.38 2.26 -2.51
N GLU A 119 -18.60 2.54 -2.05
CA GLU A 119 -19.42 1.56 -1.33
C GLU A 119 -19.75 0.35 -2.21
N VAL A 120 -20.21 0.59 -3.44
CA VAL A 120 -20.49 -0.47 -4.42
C VAL A 120 -19.24 -1.32 -4.69
N PHE A 121 -18.07 -0.69 -4.79
CA PHE A 121 -16.81 -1.42 -4.97
C PHE A 121 -16.52 -2.32 -3.77
N HIS A 122 -16.64 -1.79 -2.55
CA HIS A 122 -16.44 -2.54 -1.31
C HIS A 122 -17.39 -3.73 -1.19
N ASP A 123 -18.69 -3.52 -1.41
CA ASP A 123 -19.71 -4.59 -1.38
C ASP A 123 -19.39 -5.71 -2.37
N ARG A 124 -18.96 -5.36 -3.59
CA ARG A 124 -18.58 -6.34 -4.61
C ARG A 124 -17.40 -7.21 -4.17
N ILE A 125 -16.34 -6.60 -3.64
CA ILE A 125 -15.15 -7.36 -3.22
C ILE A 125 -15.39 -8.13 -1.91
N ASP A 126 -16.25 -7.64 -1.02
CA ASP A 126 -16.68 -8.36 0.19
C ASP A 126 -17.54 -9.57 -0.15
N TYR A 127 -18.45 -9.45 -1.11
CA TYR A 127 -19.27 -10.57 -1.60
C TYR A 127 -18.40 -11.71 -2.19
N TRP A 128 -17.43 -11.36 -3.05
CA TRP A 128 -16.66 -12.34 -3.80
C TRP A 128 -15.44 -12.93 -3.07
N SER A 129 -14.83 -12.16 -2.17
CA SER A 129 -13.61 -12.54 -1.45
C SER A 129 -13.49 -11.76 -0.11
N PRO A 130 -14.20 -12.20 0.93
CA PRO A 130 -14.22 -11.49 2.23
C PRO A 130 -12.89 -11.59 3.00
N SER A 131 -11.99 -12.49 2.61
CA SER A 131 -10.73 -12.74 3.31
C SER A 131 -9.54 -12.83 2.34
N THR A 132 -8.33 -12.71 2.89
CA THR A 132 -7.07 -12.74 2.12
C THR A 132 -6.05 -13.71 2.73
N PRO A 133 -6.35 -15.02 2.83
CA PRO A 133 -5.48 -15.99 3.49
C PRO A 133 -4.14 -16.20 2.78
N VAL A 134 -4.10 -16.09 1.45
CA VAL A 134 -2.88 -16.36 0.68
C VAL A 134 -1.82 -15.30 0.99
N ILE A 135 -2.21 -14.03 1.09
CA ILE A 135 -1.28 -12.98 1.50
C ILE A 135 -0.65 -13.26 2.84
N TRP A 136 -1.44 -13.64 3.84
CA TRP A 136 -0.89 -13.98 5.16
C TRP A 136 0.04 -15.18 5.11
N GLY A 137 -0.30 -16.21 4.31
CA GLY A 137 0.56 -17.35 4.06
C GLY A 137 1.89 -16.96 3.40
N LEU A 138 1.86 -16.11 2.38
CA LEU A 138 3.07 -15.63 1.71
C LEU A 138 3.92 -14.77 2.65
N LEU A 139 3.33 -13.86 3.41
CA LEU A 139 4.05 -13.05 4.40
C LEU A 139 4.72 -13.95 5.44
N ALA A 140 3.99 -14.91 6.00
CA ALA A 140 4.52 -15.85 6.99
C ALA A 140 5.65 -16.71 6.40
N ALA A 141 5.51 -17.20 5.16
CA ALA A 141 6.55 -17.98 4.49
C ALA A 141 7.83 -17.17 4.28
N ASN A 142 7.72 -15.95 3.76
CA ASN A 142 8.88 -15.07 3.52
C ASN A 142 9.58 -14.68 4.82
N ILE A 143 8.82 -14.29 5.85
CA ILE A 143 9.37 -13.94 7.16
C ILE A 143 10.01 -15.16 7.83
N GLY A 144 9.35 -16.32 7.78
CA GLY A 144 9.84 -17.57 8.34
C GLY A 144 11.13 -18.04 7.68
N ILE A 145 11.20 -18.04 6.35
CA ILE A 145 12.41 -18.40 5.60
C ILE A 145 13.56 -17.45 5.93
N PHE A 146 13.31 -16.14 5.97
CA PHE A 146 14.34 -15.17 6.37
C PHE A 146 14.83 -15.40 7.80
N ALA A 147 13.93 -15.68 8.76
CA ALA A 147 14.30 -15.99 10.13
C ALA A 147 15.15 -17.26 10.22
N LEU A 148 14.82 -18.31 9.47
CA LEU A 148 15.60 -19.54 9.40
C LEU A 148 17.00 -19.30 8.81
N MET A 149 17.10 -18.53 7.73
CA MET A 149 18.40 -18.15 7.15
C MET A 149 19.27 -17.37 8.15
N TRP A 150 18.66 -16.41 8.86
CA TRP A 150 19.35 -15.62 9.88
C TRP A 150 19.85 -16.49 11.04
N LEU A 151 19.02 -17.42 11.52
CA LEU A 151 19.42 -18.39 12.55
C LEU A 151 20.56 -19.30 12.06
N ALA A 152 20.52 -19.74 10.80
CA ALA A 152 21.57 -20.56 10.21
C ALA A 152 22.92 -19.83 10.14
N ILE A 153 22.94 -18.55 9.74
CA ILE A 153 24.16 -17.72 9.81
C ILE A 153 24.65 -17.60 11.24
N LYS A 154 23.76 -17.31 12.20
CA LYS A 154 24.15 -17.15 13.60
C LYS A 154 24.71 -18.43 14.19
N HIS A 155 24.12 -19.58 13.85
CA HIS A 155 24.63 -20.88 14.26
C HIS A 155 26.04 -21.12 13.68
N PHE A 156 26.25 -20.89 12.39
CA PHE A 156 27.57 -21.01 11.76
C PHE A 156 28.60 -20.08 12.42
N GLN A 157 28.26 -18.81 12.63
CA GLN A 157 29.13 -17.84 13.30
C GLN A 157 29.49 -18.27 14.74
N SER A 158 28.56 -18.92 15.45
CA SER A 158 28.81 -19.42 16.81
C SER A 158 29.79 -20.60 16.87
N GLN A 159 29.93 -21.35 15.77
CA GLN A 159 30.87 -22.46 15.64
C GLN A 159 32.31 -21.97 15.34
N LEU A 160 32.49 -20.70 14.95
CA LEU A 160 33.81 -20.13 14.70
C LEU A 160 34.58 -19.94 16.02
N VAL A 161 35.73 -20.59 16.15
CA VAL A 161 36.61 -20.52 17.32
C VAL A 161 37.97 -19.93 17.00
N GLY A 162 38.60 -19.30 18.00
CA GLY A 162 39.99 -18.86 17.93
C GLY A 162 40.30 -17.81 16.85
N PRO A 163 41.44 -17.90 16.15
CA PRO A 163 41.91 -16.91 15.17
C PRO A 163 40.92 -16.68 14.02
N LEU A 164 40.13 -17.69 13.65
CA LEU A 164 39.16 -17.60 12.56
C LEU A 164 38.02 -16.63 12.90
N ARG A 165 37.53 -16.65 14.16
CA ARG A 165 36.52 -15.70 14.63
C ARG A 165 37.04 -14.26 14.61
N LEU A 166 38.31 -14.06 14.99
CA LEU A 166 38.96 -12.75 14.96
C LEU A 166 39.15 -12.26 13.52
N LEU A 167 39.53 -13.13 12.59
CA LEU A 167 39.68 -12.81 11.18
C LEU A 167 38.36 -12.33 10.55
N PHE A 168 37.25 -13.03 10.81
CA PHE A 168 35.92 -12.60 10.34
C PHE A 168 35.49 -11.27 10.95
N ALA A 169 35.75 -11.03 12.24
CA ALA A 169 35.44 -9.76 12.89
C ALA A 169 36.23 -8.56 12.32
N LEU A 170 37.42 -8.81 11.76
CA LEU A 170 38.29 -7.79 11.16
C LEU A 170 38.04 -7.58 9.65
N GLN A 171 37.21 -8.41 9.01
CA GLN A 171 36.93 -8.36 7.58
C GLN A 171 35.43 -8.22 7.30
N PRO A 172 34.89 -6.99 7.26
CA PRO A 172 33.49 -6.74 6.93
C PRO A 172 33.05 -7.31 5.57
N GLN A 173 33.99 -7.43 4.62
CA GLN A 173 33.70 -8.05 3.32
C GLN A 173 33.49 -9.57 3.42
N ALA A 174 34.10 -10.24 4.40
CA ALA A 174 33.96 -11.68 4.59
C ALA A 174 32.54 -12.06 5.01
N GLU A 175 31.88 -11.25 5.84
CA GLU A 175 30.46 -11.43 6.18
C GLU A 175 29.58 -11.31 4.93
N ALA A 176 29.78 -10.27 4.11
CA ALA A 176 29.02 -10.08 2.89
C ALA A 176 29.17 -11.24 1.90
N MET A 177 30.37 -11.80 1.76
CA MET A 177 30.64 -12.98 0.93
C MET A 177 29.95 -14.24 1.46
N LEU A 178 29.99 -14.48 2.77
CA LEU A 178 29.27 -15.59 3.40
C LEU A 178 27.75 -15.46 3.19
N HIS A 179 27.20 -14.26 3.36
CA HIS A 179 25.79 -14.00 3.10
C HIS A 179 25.42 -14.28 1.64
N ALA A 180 26.24 -13.83 0.69
CA ALA A 180 26.02 -14.09 -0.73
C ALA A 180 26.06 -15.59 -1.06
N GLN A 181 27.02 -16.34 -0.50
CA GLN A 181 27.12 -17.79 -0.65
C GLN A 181 25.92 -18.52 -0.04
N GLN A 182 25.50 -18.12 1.16
CA GLN A 182 24.32 -18.70 1.81
C GLN A 182 23.07 -18.52 0.95
N LEU A 183 22.86 -17.34 0.35
CA LEU A 183 21.74 -17.12 -0.57
C LEU A 183 21.77 -18.14 -1.74
N VAL A 184 22.95 -18.41 -2.30
CA VAL A 184 23.11 -19.41 -3.37
C VAL A 184 22.78 -20.81 -2.90
N GLU A 185 23.25 -21.21 -1.73
CA GLU A 185 22.94 -22.52 -1.13
C GLU A 185 21.45 -22.69 -0.87
N TRP A 186 20.79 -21.63 -0.40
CA TRP A 186 19.36 -21.61 -0.09
C TRP A 186 18.46 -21.50 -1.32
N GLY A 187 19.03 -21.36 -2.52
CA GLY A 187 18.26 -21.41 -3.75
C GLY A 187 18.00 -20.07 -4.44
N SER A 188 18.87 -19.10 -4.27
CA SER A 188 18.79 -17.86 -5.04
C SER A 188 18.90 -18.13 -6.55
N ASN A 189 18.39 -17.19 -7.35
CA ASN A 189 18.36 -17.36 -8.78
C ASN A 189 19.69 -16.90 -9.37
N VAL A 190 20.55 -17.87 -9.68
CA VAL A 190 21.86 -17.67 -10.31
C VAL A 190 21.82 -18.30 -11.69
N GLY A 191 21.92 -17.48 -12.74
CA GLY A 191 21.64 -17.91 -14.11
C GLY A 191 22.45 -19.12 -14.58
N ARG A 192 23.70 -19.29 -14.13
CA ARG A 192 24.50 -20.49 -14.42
C ARG A 192 23.90 -21.76 -13.80
N LEU A 193 23.50 -21.71 -12.54
CA LEU A 193 22.96 -22.87 -11.80
C LEU A 193 21.54 -23.19 -12.25
N THR A 194 20.70 -22.16 -12.42
CA THR A 194 19.32 -22.31 -12.88
C THR A 194 19.27 -22.96 -14.27
N ARG A 195 20.09 -22.49 -15.22
CA ARG A 195 20.20 -23.09 -16.57
C ARG A 195 20.92 -24.45 -16.57
N GLY A 196 21.74 -24.71 -15.56
CA GLY A 196 22.46 -25.97 -15.37
C GLY A 196 21.61 -27.11 -14.76
N GLY A 197 20.28 -26.96 -14.71
CA GLY A 197 19.37 -28.00 -14.22
C GLY A 197 18.72 -27.71 -12.87
N GLN A 198 19.12 -26.64 -12.16
CA GLN A 198 18.51 -26.24 -10.89
C GLN A 198 17.33 -25.29 -11.09
N TRP A 199 16.37 -25.68 -11.94
CA TRP A 199 15.22 -24.86 -12.35
C TRP A 199 14.31 -24.45 -11.18
N TRP A 200 14.31 -25.20 -10.10
CA TRP A 200 13.57 -24.90 -8.86
C TRP A 200 13.98 -23.55 -8.25
N ARG A 201 15.18 -23.04 -8.60
CA ARG A 201 15.67 -21.70 -8.25
C ARG A 201 14.79 -20.57 -8.75
N LEU A 202 14.03 -20.79 -9.82
CA LEU A 202 13.07 -19.81 -10.33
C LEU A 202 11.96 -19.51 -9.30
N VAL A 203 11.64 -20.48 -8.45
CA VAL A 203 10.59 -20.38 -7.43
C VAL A 203 11.18 -20.09 -6.06
N SER A 204 12.23 -20.80 -5.64
CA SER A 204 12.80 -20.59 -4.30
C SER A 204 13.35 -19.17 -4.11
N SER A 205 13.94 -18.56 -5.15
CA SER A 205 14.46 -17.20 -5.08
C SER A 205 13.40 -16.15 -4.72
N MET A 206 12.13 -16.42 -5.03
CA MET A 206 11.00 -15.54 -4.72
C MET A 206 10.79 -15.36 -3.21
N PHE A 207 11.35 -16.25 -2.38
CA PHE A 207 11.18 -16.24 -0.93
C PHE A 207 12.43 -15.83 -0.15
N LEU A 208 13.58 -15.72 -0.82
CA LEU A 208 14.85 -15.36 -0.19
C LEU A 208 15.00 -13.84 -0.17
N HIS A 209 15.60 -13.29 0.89
CA HIS A 209 15.84 -11.87 1.01
C HIS A 209 17.27 -11.61 1.52
N GLY A 210 18.02 -10.76 0.81
CA GLY A 210 19.41 -10.45 1.16
C GLY A 210 19.61 -9.52 2.35
N SER A 211 18.56 -8.87 2.86
CA SER A 211 18.64 -8.00 4.04
C SER A 211 17.28 -7.82 4.71
N LEU A 212 17.28 -7.39 5.98
CA LEU A 212 16.05 -7.11 6.72
C LEU A 212 15.24 -5.98 6.08
N LEU A 213 15.91 -4.91 5.63
CA LEU A 213 15.25 -3.79 4.99
C LEU A 213 14.61 -4.22 3.65
N HIS A 214 15.31 -5.07 2.88
CA HIS A 214 14.78 -5.65 1.66
C HIS A 214 13.53 -6.50 1.94
N LEU A 215 13.53 -7.33 2.99
CA LEU A 215 12.35 -8.08 3.43
C LEU A 215 11.21 -7.14 3.81
N VAL A 216 11.45 -6.16 4.69
CA VAL A 216 10.40 -5.25 5.18
C VAL A 216 9.72 -4.53 4.03
N PHE A 217 10.47 -3.95 3.08
CA PHE A 217 9.87 -3.27 1.94
C PHE A 217 9.07 -4.21 1.04
N ASN A 218 9.55 -5.43 0.78
CA ASN A 218 8.79 -6.42 0.01
C ASN A 218 7.51 -6.82 0.73
N MET A 219 7.55 -7.07 2.04
CA MET A 219 6.39 -7.50 2.81
C MET A 219 5.35 -6.39 2.93
N LEU A 220 5.77 -5.13 3.10
CA LEU A 220 4.88 -3.98 3.07
C LEU A 220 4.22 -3.81 1.70
N ALA A 221 4.99 -3.89 0.61
CA ALA A 221 4.46 -3.80 -0.74
C ALA A 221 3.50 -4.96 -1.05
N LEU A 222 3.89 -6.19 -0.75
CA LEU A 222 3.08 -7.40 -0.94
C LEU A 222 1.78 -7.32 -0.13
N TRP A 223 1.83 -6.88 1.12
CA TRP A 223 0.64 -6.71 1.94
C TRP A 223 -0.31 -5.66 1.36
N GLN A 224 0.22 -4.51 0.92
CA GLN A 224 -0.61 -3.42 0.42
C GLN A 224 -1.29 -3.76 -0.92
N VAL A 225 -0.51 -4.13 -1.95
CA VAL A 225 -1.10 -4.44 -3.26
C VAL A 225 -1.77 -5.80 -3.28
N GLY A 226 -1.16 -6.78 -2.61
CA GLY A 226 -1.59 -8.15 -2.66
C GLY A 226 -2.93 -8.39 -1.98
N ARG A 227 -3.26 -7.69 -0.88
CA ARG A 227 -4.58 -7.82 -0.25
C ARG A 227 -5.69 -7.38 -1.19
N LEU A 228 -5.54 -6.23 -1.85
CA LEU A 228 -6.52 -5.75 -2.81
C LEU A 228 -6.66 -6.72 -3.99
N THR A 229 -5.55 -7.17 -4.56
CA THR A 229 -5.57 -8.10 -5.69
C THR A 229 -6.14 -9.47 -5.31
N GLU A 230 -5.84 -10.01 -4.13
CA GLU A 230 -6.44 -11.26 -3.65
C GLU A 230 -7.95 -11.12 -3.49
N ARG A 231 -8.45 -9.97 -3.00
CA ARG A 231 -9.90 -9.73 -2.91
C ARG A 231 -10.55 -9.70 -4.29
N ILE A 232 -9.93 -9.04 -5.25
CA ILE A 232 -10.45 -8.93 -6.62
C ILE A 232 -10.43 -10.29 -7.34
N PHE A 233 -9.27 -10.95 -7.35
CA PHE A 233 -9.06 -12.19 -8.11
C PHE A 233 -9.63 -13.41 -7.38
N GLY A 234 -9.71 -13.38 -6.05
CA GLY A 234 -9.92 -14.55 -5.20
C GLY A 234 -8.64 -15.36 -5.02
N SER A 235 -8.55 -16.08 -3.90
CA SER A 235 -7.32 -16.75 -3.44
C SER A 235 -6.68 -17.67 -4.47
N THR A 236 -7.44 -18.55 -5.14
CA THR A 236 -6.88 -19.50 -6.13
C THR A 236 -6.22 -18.81 -7.32
N ARG A 237 -6.89 -17.79 -7.89
CA ARG A 237 -6.36 -17.04 -9.03
C ARG A 237 -5.22 -16.14 -8.62
N PHE A 238 -5.26 -15.60 -7.39
CA PHE A 238 -4.18 -14.82 -6.83
C PHE A 238 -2.90 -15.67 -6.64
N VAL A 239 -3.01 -16.91 -6.15
CA VAL A 239 -1.87 -17.85 -6.09
C VAL A 239 -1.27 -18.06 -7.48
N ALA A 240 -2.11 -18.36 -8.47
CA ALA A 240 -1.64 -18.56 -9.85
C ALA A 240 -0.94 -17.30 -10.39
N LEU A 241 -1.52 -16.12 -10.18
CA LEU A 241 -0.93 -14.84 -10.58
C LEU A 241 0.44 -14.61 -9.93
N TYR A 242 0.56 -14.82 -8.61
CA TYR A 242 1.82 -14.64 -7.87
C TYR A 242 2.94 -15.53 -8.42
N PHE A 243 2.66 -16.82 -8.61
CA PHE A 243 3.66 -17.77 -9.10
C PHE A 243 4.00 -17.57 -10.58
N ILE A 244 3.01 -17.37 -11.46
CA ILE A 244 3.27 -17.11 -12.88
C ILE A 244 4.15 -15.88 -13.02
N ALA A 245 3.79 -14.79 -12.36
CA ALA A 245 4.54 -13.55 -12.49
C ALA A 245 5.93 -13.63 -11.85
N GLY A 246 6.05 -14.26 -10.67
CA GLY A 246 7.35 -14.49 -10.03
C GLY A 246 8.29 -15.32 -10.90
N ILE A 247 7.78 -16.40 -11.51
CA ILE A 247 8.54 -17.24 -12.44
C ILE A 247 8.93 -16.46 -13.70
N CYS A 248 8.02 -15.67 -14.29
CA CYS A 248 8.35 -14.81 -15.43
C CYS A 248 9.47 -13.82 -15.10
N GLY A 249 9.43 -13.21 -13.90
CA GLY A 249 10.52 -12.37 -13.40
C GLY A 249 11.84 -13.12 -13.26
N SER A 250 11.82 -14.28 -12.60
CA SER A 250 13.02 -15.12 -12.45
C SER A 250 13.60 -15.58 -13.79
N VAL A 251 12.75 -15.88 -14.78
CA VAL A 251 13.19 -16.24 -16.14
C VAL A 251 13.82 -15.03 -16.84
N ALA A 252 13.17 -13.85 -16.79
CA ALA A 252 13.72 -12.63 -17.38
C ALA A 252 15.08 -12.25 -16.77
N SER A 253 15.22 -12.39 -15.44
CA SER A 253 16.49 -12.25 -14.73
C SER A 253 17.59 -13.17 -15.29
N VAL A 254 17.29 -14.46 -15.45
CA VAL A 254 18.26 -15.44 -15.95
C VAL A 254 18.69 -15.17 -17.38
N LEU A 255 17.76 -14.70 -18.22
CA LEU A 255 18.01 -14.40 -19.63
C LEU A 255 18.80 -13.10 -19.82
N TRP A 256 18.46 -12.06 -19.06
CA TRP A 256 19.04 -10.72 -19.25
C TRP A 256 20.29 -10.49 -18.39
N ASN A 257 20.28 -11.00 -17.16
CA ASN A 257 21.29 -10.75 -16.13
C ASN A 257 21.83 -12.07 -15.53
N PRO A 258 22.38 -13.01 -16.33
CA PRO A 258 22.73 -14.36 -15.87
C PRO A 258 23.80 -14.43 -14.77
N HIS A 259 24.53 -13.33 -14.52
CA HIS A 259 25.57 -13.20 -13.51
C HIS A 259 25.06 -12.61 -12.19
N VAL A 260 23.85 -12.05 -12.18
CA VAL A 260 23.26 -11.49 -10.97
C VAL A 260 22.76 -12.62 -10.09
N ASN A 261 23.03 -12.50 -8.78
CA ASN A 261 22.45 -13.35 -7.76
C ASN A 261 21.11 -12.75 -7.33
N SER A 262 20.02 -13.18 -7.95
CA SER A 262 18.71 -12.54 -7.78
C SER A 262 17.88 -13.23 -6.70
N VAL A 263 17.31 -12.44 -5.78
CA VAL A 263 16.46 -12.89 -4.68
C VAL A 263 15.37 -11.86 -4.41
N GLY A 264 14.25 -12.30 -3.85
CA GLY A 264 13.18 -11.44 -3.34
C GLY A 264 11.85 -11.69 -4.02
N ALA A 265 10.77 -11.35 -3.30
CA ALA A 265 9.41 -11.44 -3.82
C ALA A 265 9.08 -10.35 -4.86
N SER A 266 9.98 -9.38 -5.08
CA SER A 266 9.68 -8.16 -5.82
C SER A 266 9.27 -8.40 -7.27
N GLY A 267 9.85 -9.38 -7.97
CA GLY A 267 9.39 -9.78 -9.30
C GLY A 267 7.91 -10.19 -9.32
N ALA A 268 7.48 -10.99 -8.33
CA ALA A 268 6.08 -11.38 -8.20
C ALA A 268 5.18 -10.20 -7.78
N ILE A 269 5.67 -9.29 -6.94
CA ILE A 269 4.94 -8.08 -6.52
C ILE A 269 4.69 -7.16 -7.73
N PHE A 270 5.71 -6.91 -8.56
CA PHE A 270 5.55 -6.20 -9.82
C PHE A 270 4.54 -6.88 -10.74
N GLY A 271 4.56 -8.22 -10.74
CA GLY A 271 3.55 -9.04 -11.38
C GLY A 271 2.13 -8.87 -10.89
N ILE A 272 1.92 -8.84 -9.57
CA ILE A 272 0.62 -8.56 -8.96
C ILE A 272 0.11 -7.19 -9.42
N ILE A 273 0.99 -6.17 -9.44
CA ILE A 273 0.63 -4.84 -9.95
C ILE A 273 0.26 -4.93 -11.45
N GLY A 274 1.05 -5.63 -12.26
CA GLY A 274 0.77 -5.84 -13.69
C GLY A 274 -0.59 -6.51 -13.91
N GLY A 275 -0.90 -7.55 -13.15
CA GLY A 275 -2.17 -8.25 -13.21
C GLY A 275 -3.35 -7.38 -12.77
N LEU A 276 -3.14 -6.55 -11.74
CA LEU A 276 -4.13 -5.57 -11.31
C LEU A 276 -4.37 -4.51 -12.38
N LEU A 277 -3.33 -3.98 -13.02
CA LEU A 277 -3.46 -3.02 -14.12
C LEU A 277 -4.17 -3.62 -15.33
N ALA A 278 -3.89 -4.88 -15.68
CA ALA A 278 -4.60 -5.61 -16.72
C ALA A 278 -6.09 -5.74 -16.40
N PHE A 279 -6.44 -6.10 -15.16
CA PHE A 279 -7.82 -6.18 -14.69
C PHE A 279 -8.53 -4.82 -14.76
N LEU A 280 -7.90 -3.77 -14.24
CA LEU A 280 -8.43 -2.40 -14.27
C LEU A 280 -8.58 -1.85 -15.69
N GLY A 281 -7.90 -2.44 -16.68
CA GLY A 281 -8.05 -2.12 -18.10
C GLY A 281 -9.28 -2.73 -18.76
N ARG A 282 -9.98 -3.66 -18.11
CA ARG A 282 -11.14 -4.35 -18.70
C ARG A 282 -12.40 -3.50 -18.59
N ALA A 283 -13.12 -3.38 -19.71
CA ALA A 283 -14.42 -2.71 -19.76
C ALA A 283 -15.45 -3.35 -18.80
N ASN A 284 -15.42 -4.67 -18.64
CA ASN A 284 -16.33 -5.41 -17.76
C ASN A 284 -15.67 -5.82 -16.42
N SER A 285 -14.75 -5.00 -15.90
CA SER A 285 -14.08 -5.31 -14.62
C SER A 285 -15.08 -5.35 -13.45
N GLY A 286 -16.11 -4.50 -13.47
CA GLY A 286 -16.99 -4.27 -12.32
C GLY A 286 -16.35 -3.34 -11.29
N VAL A 287 -15.26 -2.65 -11.61
CA VAL A 287 -14.70 -1.59 -10.78
C VAL A 287 -15.23 -0.24 -11.29
N PRO A 288 -15.75 0.62 -10.42
CA PRO A 288 -16.19 1.95 -10.82
C PRO A 288 -15.06 2.82 -11.39
N PRO A 289 -15.34 3.75 -12.32
CA PRO A 289 -14.31 4.55 -12.98
C PRO A 289 -13.47 5.42 -12.04
N THR A 290 -14.06 5.98 -10.98
CA THR A 290 -13.33 6.81 -10.00
C THR A 290 -12.27 5.97 -9.27
N VAL A 291 -12.67 4.80 -8.76
CA VAL A 291 -11.80 3.82 -8.10
C VAL A 291 -10.68 3.35 -9.05
N VAL A 292 -10.98 3.09 -10.33
CA VAL A 292 -9.96 2.76 -11.34
C VAL A 292 -8.92 3.87 -11.45
N SER A 293 -9.36 5.13 -11.53
CA SER A 293 -8.47 6.28 -11.65
C SER A 293 -7.55 6.41 -10.43
N GLU A 294 -8.09 6.29 -9.21
CA GLU A 294 -7.33 6.37 -7.96
C GLU A 294 -6.29 5.25 -7.82
N LEU A 295 -6.68 4.02 -8.16
CA LEU A 295 -5.76 2.89 -8.13
C LEU A 295 -4.63 3.07 -9.16
N ARG A 296 -4.92 3.55 -10.37
CA ARG A 296 -3.87 3.82 -11.37
C ARG A 296 -2.96 4.97 -10.92
N ALA A 297 -3.52 6.03 -10.34
CA ALA A 297 -2.79 7.19 -9.86
C ALA A 297 -1.83 6.84 -8.70
N SER A 298 -2.09 5.78 -7.94
CA SER A 298 -1.17 5.28 -6.91
C SER A 298 -0.17 4.24 -7.43
N LEU A 299 -0.62 3.29 -8.25
CA LEU A 299 0.21 2.18 -8.73
C LEU A 299 1.26 2.61 -9.77
N ILE A 300 0.90 3.48 -10.72
CA ILE A 300 1.80 3.85 -11.83
C ILE A 300 3.01 4.65 -11.32
N PRO A 301 2.85 5.71 -10.50
CA PRO A 301 4.00 6.41 -9.96
C PRO A 301 4.89 5.52 -9.08
N PHE A 302 4.30 4.62 -8.30
CA PHE A 302 5.05 3.63 -7.52
C PHE A 302 5.92 2.75 -8.41
N LEU A 303 5.35 2.17 -9.48
CA LEU A 303 6.13 1.35 -10.44
C LEU A 303 7.28 2.13 -11.07
N LEU A 304 7.00 3.34 -11.56
CA LEU A 304 8.01 4.18 -12.21
C LEU A 304 9.13 4.54 -11.23
N PHE A 305 8.77 4.92 -10.01
CA PHE A 305 9.74 5.21 -8.95
C PHE A 305 10.57 3.98 -8.59
N SER A 306 9.95 2.82 -8.42
CA SER A 306 10.66 1.58 -8.08
C SER A 306 11.62 1.12 -9.20
N LEU A 307 11.23 1.23 -10.46
CA LEU A 307 12.12 0.94 -11.60
C LEU A 307 13.26 1.94 -11.69
N TRP A 308 12.98 3.22 -11.48
CA TRP A 308 14.00 4.28 -11.44
C TRP A 308 14.99 4.04 -10.30
N MET A 309 14.52 3.72 -9.10
CA MET A 309 15.38 3.33 -7.98
C MET A 309 16.21 2.10 -8.35
N GLY A 310 15.62 1.09 -8.99
CA GLY A 310 16.36 -0.08 -9.42
C GLY A 310 17.43 0.21 -10.49
N PHE A 311 17.24 1.27 -11.28
CA PHE A 311 18.24 1.75 -12.22
C PHE A 311 19.40 2.49 -11.52
N VAL A 312 19.10 3.24 -10.45
CA VAL A 312 20.08 3.99 -9.65
C VAL A 312 20.89 3.08 -8.72
N TYR A 313 20.27 2.04 -8.17
CA TYR A 313 20.89 1.13 -7.19
C TYR A 313 21.33 -0.18 -7.85
N PRO A 314 22.65 -0.43 -8.03
CA PRO A 314 23.20 -1.49 -8.88
C PRO A 314 22.96 -2.94 -8.38
N HIS A 315 22.33 -3.11 -7.21
CA HIS A 315 21.98 -4.42 -6.66
C HIS A 315 20.50 -4.79 -6.86
N THR A 316 19.76 -3.99 -7.66
CA THR A 316 18.35 -4.24 -7.96
C THR A 316 18.21 -4.90 -9.32
N ASP A 317 17.48 -6.01 -9.38
CA ASP A 317 17.27 -6.73 -10.62
C ASP A 317 16.03 -6.23 -11.37
N ASN A 318 16.22 -5.17 -12.17
CA ASN A 318 15.13 -4.63 -12.99
C ASN A 318 14.64 -5.59 -14.08
N ALA A 319 15.44 -6.57 -14.51
CA ALA A 319 14.97 -7.59 -15.45
C ALA A 319 13.91 -8.48 -14.78
N ALA A 320 14.11 -8.84 -13.51
CA ALA A 320 13.09 -9.53 -12.72
C ALA A 320 11.81 -8.70 -12.55
N HIS A 321 11.94 -7.40 -12.26
CA HIS A 321 10.79 -6.50 -12.11
C HIS A 321 9.97 -6.38 -13.41
N ILE A 322 10.64 -6.14 -14.53
CA ILE A 322 9.99 -5.98 -15.84
C ILE A 322 9.38 -7.31 -16.30
N GLY A 323 10.12 -8.41 -16.19
CA GLY A 323 9.62 -9.74 -16.53
C GLY A 323 8.41 -10.14 -15.69
N GLY A 324 8.44 -9.83 -14.39
CA GLY A 324 7.32 -10.03 -13.49
C GLY A 324 6.12 -9.19 -13.88
N LEU A 325 6.30 -7.89 -14.10
CA LEU A 325 5.25 -6.96 -14.53
C LEU A 325 4.55 -7.43 -15.80
N VAL A 326 5.31 -7.81 -16.84
CA VAL A 326 4.78 -8.30 -18.11
C VAL A 326 4.08 -9.64 -17.94
N GLY A 327 4.70 -10.60 -17.24
CA GLY A 327 4.11 -11.90 -16.99
C GLY A 327 2.80 -11.82 -16.19
N GLY A 328 2.78 -10.96 -15.17
CA GLY A 328 1.61 -10.67 -14.37
C GLY A 328 0.51 -9.95 -15.15
N TRP A 329 0.86 -8.99 -16.01
CA TRP A 329 -0.10 -8.31 -16.89
C TRP A 329 -0.79 -9.29 -17.86
N LEU A 330 -0.02 -10.18 -18.50
CA LEU A 330 -0.56 -11.24 -19.36
C LEU A 330 -1.43 -12.22 -18.56
N ALA A 331 -0.94 -12.70 -17.41
CA ALA A 331 -1.70 -13.58 -16.53
C ALA A 331 -2.98 -12.91 -16.01
N GLY A 332 -2.95 -11.60 -15.75
CA GLY A 332 -4.10 -10.82 -15.33
C GLY A 332 -5.23 -10.84 -16.35
N HIS A 333 -4.92 -10.69 -17.64
CA HIS A 333 -5.92 -10.80 -18.70
C HIS A 333 -6.60 -12.18 -18.76
N LEU A 334 -5.84 -13.24 -18.48
CA LEU A 334 -6.34 -14.63 -18.52
C LEU A 334 -7.10 -15.02 -17.25
N LEU A 335 -6.60 -14.62 -16.09
CA LEU A 335 -7.10 -15.06 -14.79
C LEU A 335 -8.22 -14.17 -14.25
N ALA A 336 -8.25 -12.88 -14.62
CA ALA A 336 -9.19 -11.95 -14.02
C ALA A 336 -10.64 -12.37 -14.25
N ARG A 337 -11.48 -12.15 -13.24
CA ARG A 337 -12.94 -12.28 -13.32
C ARG A 337 -13.60 -10.90 -13.22
N SER A 338 -14.83 -10.78 -13.71
CA SER A 338 -15.65 -9.61 -13.36
C SER A 338 -16.05 -9.69 -11.89
N ILE A 339 -16.13 -8.54 -11.22
CA ILE A 339 -16.64 -8.44 -9.84
C ILE A 339 -18.06 -7.90 -9.76
N HIS A 340 -18.79 -7.79 -10.88
CA HIS A 340 -20.23 -7.51 -10.83
C HIS A 340 -20.94 -8.55 -9.96
N LEU A 341 -21.94 -8.10 -9.20
CA LEU A 341 -22.83 -9.00 -8.49
C LEU A 341 -23.72 -9.72 -9.52
N PRO A 342 -24.06 -11.00 -9.31
CA PRO A 342 -25.07 -11.66 -10.11
C PRO A 342 -26.37 -10.86 -10.06
N GLU A 343 -27.08 -10.72 -11.18
CA GLU A 343 -28.44 -10.17 -11.15
C GLU A 343 -29.27 -11.04 -10.21
N GLN A 344 -29.88 -10.43 -9.19
CA GLN A 344 -30.89 -11.12 -8.40
C GLN A 344 -32.08 -11.38 -9.32
N HIS A 345 -32.20 -12.60 -9.84
CA HIS A 345 -33.45 -13.04 -10.45
C HIS A 345 -34.51 -13.02 -9.34
N LYS A 346 -35.32 -11.94 -9.36
CA LYS A 346 -36.51 -11.79 -8.51
C LYS A 346 -37.62 -12.71 -8.99
#